data_AF-A0A180G0T4-F1
#
_entry.id   AF-A0A180G0T4-F1
#
_cell.length_a   1.000
_cell.length_b   1.000
_cell.length_c   1.000
_cell.angle_alpha   90.00
_cell.angle_beta   90.00
_cell.angle_gamma   90.00
#
_symmetry.space_group_name_H-M   'P 1'
#
loop_
_entity.id
_entity.type
_entity.pdbx_description
1 polymer ?
#
loop_
_entity_poly.entity_id
_entity_poly.type
_entity_poly.pdbx_seq_one_letter_code
_entity_poly.pdbx_strand_id
1 'polypeptide(L)'
;MPLPPNLTEYQALALLGTTIQPRLSGTLHLNSELVSSHAAHCDYISPGRDLILANYPSQFILASAANRTLADKEMLICCIKKLTVTLRLGLDARGVAGELASRIILSCAMRKAMRNSKEDPVEIPYGCSVRLADFLNALTGRSEDELELGKSLSPKHRTNLLKNGMVFWNHFIQISYTPNSRQLLNFLYRGLAVQCKPLQKGFDQLFTIYLKRDNTLDEQNITFCGVQVKNTTTKPNFAQDDRKWTDVSSDVKILMANPYLVLFMSLKTKGDVAPLLPPDARQASQVFHGFKGYACLPEGVAEALEEMIQVEPDLRSLHQDQPGREYAHTVNPLVYTGPQS
;
A
#
# COMPACT_ATOMS: atom_id res chain seq x y z
N MET A 1 12.28 24.18 -4.62
CA MET A 1 11.40 25.19 -3.98
C MET A 1 10.36 24.42 -3.19
N PRO A 2 10.19 24.63 -1.88
CA PRO A 2 9.13 23.94 -1.14
C PRO A 2 7.78 24.43 -1.70
N LEU A 3 6.94 23.48 -2.14
CA LEU A 3 5.57 23.78 -2.51
C LEU A 3 4.85 24.28 -1.25
N PRO A 4 4.04 25.35 -1.32
CA PRO A 4 3.22 25.75 -0.19
C PRO A 4 2.25 24.60 0.17
N PRO A 5 1.88 24.42 1.44
CA PRO A 5 1.00 23.33 1.90
C PRO A 5 -0.44 23.39 1.34
N ASN A 6 -0.74 24.36 0.48
CA ASN A 6 -2.03 24.53 -0.19
C ASN A 6 -2.06 23.77 -1.53
N LEU A 7 -2.00 22.44 -1.46
CA LEU A 7 -2.43 21.61 -2.58
C LEU A 7 -3.95 21.68 -2.72
N THR A 8 -4.43 21.82 -3.95
CA THR A 8 -5.84 21.53 -4.26
C THR A 8 -6.12 20.04 -4.03
N GLU A 9 -7.39 19.67 -3.90
CA GLU A 9 -7.75 18.25 -3.78
C GLU A 9 -7.28 17.45 -5.01
N TYR A 10 -7.40 18.01 -6.21
CA TYR A 10 -7.01 17.34 -7.45
C TYR A 10 -5.50 17.12 -7.53
N GLN A 11 -4.69 18.10 -7.10
CA GLN A 11 -3.24 17.95 -7.06
C GLN A 11 -2.81 16.88 -6.06
N ALA A 12 -3.42 16.86 -4.86
CA ALA A 12 -3.17 15.82 -3.86
C ALA A 12 -3.53 14.43 -4.39
N LEU A 13 -4.71 14.30 -5.02
CA LEU A 13 -5.18 13.05 -5.60
C LEU A 13 -4.36 12.63 -6.83
N ALA A 14 -3.74 13.55 -7.57
CA ALA A 14 -2.84 13.23 -8.66
C ALA A 14 -1.50 12.66 -8.16
N LEU A 15 -0.94 13.26 -7.10
CA LEU A 15 0.28 12.76 -6.45
C LEU A 15 0.06 11.36 -5.86
N LEU A 16 -1.08 11.14 -5.18
CA LEU A 16 -1.45 9.83 -4.64
C LEU A 16 -1.86 8.86 -5.75
N GLY A 17 -2.54 9.34 -6.78
CA GLY A 17 -2.95 8.62 -7.98
C GLY A 17 -1.80 7.89 -8.64
N THR A 18 -0.74 8.64 -8.94
CA THR A 18 0.46 8.14 -9.61
C THR A 18 1.31 7.21 -8.75
N THR A 19 1.13 7.18 -7.42
CA THR A 19 2.00 6.42 -6.49
C THR A 19 1.27 5.25 -5.82
N ILE A 20 0.09 5.46 -5.28
CA ILE A 20 -0.67 4.43 -4.57
C ILE A 20 -1.95 4.02 -5.28
N GLN A 21 -2.39 4.72 -6.33
CA GLN A 21 -3.58 4.41 -7.14
C GLN A 21 -4.86 4.20 -6.29
N PRO A 22 -5.38 5.23 -5.60
CA PRO A 22 -6.69 5.16 -4.97
C PRO A 22 -7.79 5.07 -6.03
N ARG A 23 -8.77 4.19 -5.80
CA ARG A 23 -10.00 4.18 -6.61
C ARG A 23 -11.00 5.12 -6.00
N LEU A 24 -11.33 6.18 -6.74
CA LEU A 24 -12.27 7.21 -6.32
C LEU A 24 -13.63 6.91 -6.96
N SER A 25 -14.32 5.89 -6.43
CA SER A 25 -15.67 5.53 -6.88
C SER A 25 -16.67 6.63 -6.51
N GLY A 26 -17.62 6.94 -7.41
CA GLY A 26 -18.75 7.81 -7.11
C GLY A 26 -18.48 9.32 -7.14
N THR A 27 -17.38 9.77 -7.74
CA THR A 27 -16.99 11.20 -7.75
C THR A 27 -16.84 11.73 -9.18
N LEU A 28 -17.96 11.90 -9.88
CA LEU A 28 -18.00 12.35 -11.28
C LEU A 28 -17.15 13.61 -11.51
N HIS A 29 -17.33 14.63 -10.66
CA HIS A 29 -16.59 15.88 -10.79
C HIS A 29 -15.09 15.70 -10.58
N LEU A 30 -14.68 14.90 -9.57
CA LEU A 30 -13.26 14.61 -9.32
C LEU A 30 -12.64 13.89 -10.52
N ASN A 31 -13.27 12.82 -11.01
CA ASN A 31 -12.71 12.06 -12.12
C ASN A 31 -12.67 12.89 -13.42
N SER A 32 -13.65 13.77 -13.66
CA SER A 32 -13.62 14.71 -14.79
C SER A 32 -12.43 15.67 -14.71
N GLU A 33 -12.19 16.29 -13.56
CA GLU A 33 -11.07 17.22 -13.37
C GLU A 33 -9.72 16.50 -13.45
N LEU A 34 -9.62 15.31 -12.83
CA LEU A 34 -8.39 14.53 -12.85
C LEU A 34 -7.99 14.12 -14.27
N VAL A 35 -8.96 13.77 -15.12
CA VAL A 35 -8.74 13.41 -16.52
C VAL A 35 -8.36 14.63 -17.36
N SER A 36 -9.09 15.74 -17.20
CA SER A 36 -8.90 16.93 -18.04
C SER A 36 -7.64 17.74 -17.69
N SER A 37 -7.24 17.75 -16.42
CA SER A 37 -6.20 18.67 -15.92
C SER A 37 -5.03 18.00 -15.17
N HIS A 38 -5.13 16.70 -14.84
CA HIS A 38 -4.15 16.04 -13.95
C HIS A 38 -3.62 14.68 -14.44
N ALA A 39 -3.72 14.40 -15.73
CA ALA A 39 -3.14 13.20 -16.38
C ALA A 39 -3.70 11.85 -15.87
N ALA A 40 -4.85 11.84 -15.20
CA ALA A 40 -5.59 10.60 -15.03
C ALA A 40 -6.10 10.13 -16.40
N HIS A 41 -6.12 8.82 -16.60
CA HIS A 41 -6.69 8.21 -17.79
C HIS A 41 -8.16 7.90 -17.56
N CYS A 42 -8.98 8.25 -18.53
CA CYS A 42 -10.39 7.87 -18.56
C CYS A 42 -10.50 6.42 -19.03
N ASP A 43 -10.97 5.54 -18.15
CA ASP A 43 -11.26 4.14 -18.50
C ASP A 43 -12.63 4.00 -19.14
N TYR A 44 -13.61 4.77 -18.63
CA TYR A 44 -15.00 4.61 -19.02
C TYR A 44 -15.82 5.87 -18.69
N ILE A 45 -16.76 6.17 -19.59
CA ILE A 45 -17.81 7.17 -19.38
C ILE A 45 -19.15 6.46 -19.61
N SER A 46 -20.08 6.56 -18.66
CA SER A 46 -21.42 6.00 -18.84
C SER A 46 -22.15 6.66 -20.01
N PRO A 47 -23.07 5.97 -20.70
CA PRO A 47 -23.89 6.57 -21.75
C PRO A 47 -24.65 7.83 -21.29
N GLY A 48 -25.10 7.85 -20.03
CA GLY A 48 -25.77 8.98 -19.40
C GLY A 48 -24.84 10.11 -18.95
N ARG A 49 -23.51 9.92 -19.03
CA ARG A 49 -22.46 10.86 -18.59
C ARG A 49 -22.52 11.26 -17.10
N ASP A 50 -23.21 10.46 -16.31
CA ASP A 50 -23.33 10.58 -14.85
C ASP A 50 -22.21 9.84 -14.09
N LEU A 51 -21.41 9.04 -14.80
CA LEU A 51 -20.28 8.31 -14.23
C LEU A 51 -19.05 8.40 -15.16
N ILE A 52 -17.93 8.85 -14.59
CA ILE A 52 -16.60 8.72 -15.19
C ILE A 52 -15.78 7.84 -14.25
N LEU A 53 -15.19 6.79 -14.82
CA LEU A 53 -14.17 5.98 -14.16
C LEU A 53 -12.80 6.39 -14.69
N ALA A 54 -11.94 6.84 -13.79
CA ALA A 54 -10.59 7.24 -14.11
C ALA A 54 -9.58 6.45 -13.27
N ASN A 55 -8.38 6.25 -13.82
CA ASN A 55 -7.25 5.69 -13.10
C ASN A 55 -5.95 6.41 -13.46
N TYR A 56 -4.91 6.16 -12.67
CA TYR A 56 -3.55 6.49 -13.09
C TYR A 56 -2.88 5.21 -13.61
N PRO A 57 -2.44 5.17 -14.88
CA PRO A 57 -1.77 4.00 -15.42
C PRO A 57 -0.35 3.92 -14.87
N SER A 58 0.28 2.76 -15.04
CA SER A 58 1.67 2.54 -14.61
C SER A 58 2.64 3.44 -15.40
N GLN A 59 3.03 4.54 -14.77
CA GLN A 59 3.87 5.59 -15.34
C GLN A 59 5.02 5.89 -14.39
N PHE A 60 6.13 5.20 -14.61
CA PHE A 60 7.33 5.25 -13.76
C PHE A 60 7.84 6.68 -13.51
N ILE A 61 7.88 7.53 -14.55
CA ILE A 61 8.41 8.90 -14.45
C ILE A 61 7.50 9.80 -13.62
N LEU A 62 6.17 9.73 -13.81
CA LEU A 62 5.24 10.49 -12.97
C LEU A 62 5.28 10.02 -11.52
N ALA A 63 5.35 8.71 -11.30
CA ALA A 63 5.52 8.13 -9.97
C ALA A 63 6.81 8.63 -9.29
N SER A 64 7.94 8.65 -10.01
CA SER A 64 9.21 9.19 -9.48
C SER A 64 9.09 10.66 -9.07
N ALA A 65 8.50 11.50 -9.94
CA ALA A 65 8.26 12.92 -9.63
C ALA A 65 7.32 13.11 -8.43
N ALA A 66 6.22 12.34 -8.36
CA ALA A 66 5.28 12.40 -7.26
C ALA A 66 5.92 11.93 -5.94
N ASN A 67 6.73 10.87 -5.97
CA ASN A 67 7.46 10.41 -4.79
C ASN A 67 8.42 11.48 -4.25
N ARG A 68 9.05 12.26 -5.13
CA ARG A 68 9.90 13.40 -4.73
C ARG A 68 9.12 14.49 -4.00
N THR A 69 7.91 14.80 -4.44
CA THR A 69 7.04 15.77 -3.77
C THR A 69 6.50 15.22 -2.44
N LEU A 70 5.97 13.99 -2.45
CA LEU A 70 5.42 13.34 -1.27
C LEU A 70 6.48 13.01 -0.21
N ALA A 71 7.76 13.10 -0.58
CA ALA A 71 8.89 12.88 0.30
C ALA A 71 9.02 13.95 1.39
N ASP A 72 8.37 15.10 1.19
CA ASP A 72 8.13 16.10 2.21
C ASP A 72 6.97 15.66 3.12
N LYS A 73 7.17 15.72 4.44
CA LYS A 73 6.19 15.22 5.41
C LYS A 73 4.89 16.03 5.40
N GLU A 74 4.97 17.35 5.25
CA GLU A 74 3.82 18.24 5.26
C GLU A 74 2.97 18.02 4.00
N MET A 75 3.63 17.82 2.86
CA MET A 75 2.97 17.47 1.60
C MET A 75 2.25 16.13 1.70
N LEU A 76 2.88 15.12 2.31
CA LEU A 76 2.25 13.81 2.50
C LEU A 76 1.04 13.89 3.44
N ILE A 77 1.16 14.58 4.57
CA ILE A 77 0.06 14.80 5.53
C ILE A 77 -1.10 15.53 4.84
N CYS A 78 -0.82 16.59 4.09
CA CYS A 78 -1.83 17.31 3.32
C CYS A 78 -2.54 16.38 2.34
N CYS A 79 -1.80 15.56 1.58
CA CYS A 79 -2.38 14.60 0.65
C CYS A 79 -3.25 13.55 1.33
N ILE A 80 -2.80 13.00 2.47
CA ILE A 80 -3.59 12.04 3.26
C ILE A 80 -4.89 12.68 3.74
N LYS A 81 -4.84 13.91 4.28
CA LYS A 81 -6.05 14.61 4.72
C LYS A 81 -7.05 14.85 3.60
N LYS A 82 -6.59 15.24 2.40
CA LYS A 82 -7.47 15.38 1.22
C LYS A 82 -8.07 14.03 0.80
N LEU A 83 -7.26 12.97 0.78
CA LEU A 83 -7.74 11.62 0.50
C LEU A 83 -8.77 11.15 1.53
N THR A 84 -8.58 11.43 2.82
CA THR A 84 -9.55 11.12 3.88
C THR A 84 -10.91 11.78 3.62
N VAL A 85 -10.93 13.04 3.18
CA VAL A 85 -12.17 13.73 2.80
C VAL A 85 -12.83 13.02 1.61
N THR A 86 -12.08 12.66 0.58
CA THR A 86 -12.63 11.93 -0.57
C THR A 86 -13.18 10.57 -0.18
N LEU A 87 -12.50 9.83 0.72
CA LEU A 87 -12.95 8.52 1.18
C LEU A 87 -14.26 8.61 1.99
N ARG A 88 -14.54 9.70 2.72
CA ARG A 88 -15.83 9.89 3.40
C ARG A 88 -17.03 9.90 2.46
N LEU A 89 -16.81 10.22 1.19
CA LEU A 89 -17.85 10.22 0.16
C LEU A 89 -18.09 8.83 -0.45
N GLY A 90 -17.16 7.88 -0.25
CA GLY A 90 -17.25 6.52 -0.79
C GLY A 90 -17.95 5.54 0.14
N LEU A 91 -18.72 4.59 -0.41
CA LEU A 91 -19.51 3.62 0.37
C LEU A 91 -18.68 2.46 0.97
N ASP A 92 -17.50 2.18 0.43
CA ASP A 92 -16.58 1.10 0.83
C ASP A 92 -15.35 1.61 1.63
N ALA A 93 -15.47 2.83 2.18
CA ALA A 93 -14.36 3.62 2.71
C ALA A 93 -13.48 2.88 3.74
N ARG A 94 -14.06 2.09 4.65
CA ARG A 94 -13.30 1.44 5.73
C ARG A 94 -12.33 0.36 5.24
N GLY A 95 -12.75 -0.46 4.27
CA GLY A 95 -11.90 -1.52 3.70
C GLY A 95 -10.78 -0.91 2.84
N VAL A 96 -11.18 -0.02 1.94
CA VAL A 96 -10.29 0.69 1.00
C VAL A 96 -9.27 1.55 1.74
N ALA A 97 -9.65 2.23 2.83
CA ALA A 97 -8.75 3.05 3.62
C ALA A 97 -7.60 2.23 4.24
N GLY A 98 -7.87 1.00 4.68
CA GLY A 98 -6.83 0.12 5.23
C GLY A 98 -5.78 -0.24 4.19
N GLU A 99 -6.22 -0.67 3.02
CA GLU A 99 -5.33 -1.01 1.89
C GLU A 99 -4.57 0.20 1.34
N LEU A 100 -5.16 1.40 1.38
CA LEU A 100 -4.48 2.64 1.02
C LEU A 100 -3.43 3.01 2.07
N ALA A 101 -3.75 2.89 3.36
CA ALA A 101 -2.81 3.15 4.44
C ALA A 101 -1.58 2.25 4.34
N SER A 102 -1.75 0.96 4.06
CA SER A 102 -0.61 0.04 3.88
C SER A 102 0.27 0.43 2.70
N ARG A 103 -0.31 0.83 1.54
CA ARG A 103 0.45 1.33 0.39
C ARG A 103 1.27 2.57 0.73
N ILE A 104 0.70 3.48 1.52
CA ILE A 104 1.40 4.68 1.99
C ILE A 104 2.56 4.30 2.92
N ILE A 105 2.34 3.42 3.90
CA ILE A 105 3.38 2.92 4.82
C ILE A 105 4.53 2.28 4.03
N LEU A 106 4.21 1.34 3.12
CA LEU A 106 5.21 0.66 2.30
C LEU A 106 5.98 1.64 1.40
N SER A 107 5.31 2.66 0.87
CA SER A 107 5.95 3.73 0.09
C SER A 107 6.84 4.63 0.95
N CYS A 108 6.48 4.92 2.21
CA CYS A 108 7.35 5.60 3.16
C CYS A 108 8.61 4.79 3.45
N ALA A 109 8.47 3.48 3.72
CA ALA A 109 9.60 2.59 3.96
C ALA A 109 10.54 2.51 2.74
N MET A 110 9.99 2.37 1.54
CA MET A 110 10.79 2.33 0.30
C MET A 110 11.55 3.64 0.09
N ARG A 111 10.88 4.80 0.21
CA ARG A 111 11.54 6.11 0.07
C ARG A 111 12.64 6.33 1.10
N LYS A 112 12.41 5.92 2.36
CA LYS A 112 13.42 6.00 3.41
C LYS A 112 14.62 5.09 3.11
N ALA A 113 14.39 3.88 2.61
CA ALA A 113 15.45 2.97 2.21
C ALA A 113 16.26 3.51 1.01
N MET A 114 15.59 4.06 0.00
CA MET A 114 16.25 4.65 -1.18
C MET A 114 17.15 5.84 -0.80
N ARG A 115 16.68 6.74 0.07
CA ARG A 115 17.49 7.88 0.55
C ARG A 115 18.73 7.47 1.31
N ASN A 116 18.66 6.35 2.04
CA ASN A 116 19.78 5.82 2.81
C ASN A 116 20.72 4.97 1.94
N SER A 117 20.31 4.61 0.74
CA SER A 117 21.17 3.91 -0.22
C SER A 117 22.29 4.84 -0.68
N LYS A 118 23.51 4.33 -0.70
CA LYS A 118 24.67 5.04 -1.24
C LYS A 118 24.64 5.15 -2.77
N GLU A 119 23.68 4.49 -3.40
CA GLU A 119 23.53 4.38 -4.85
C GLU A 119 22.35 5.22 -5.39
N ASP A 120 21.90 6.27 -4.69
CA ASP A 120 20.86 7.15 -5.26
C ASP A 120 21.39 7.75 -6.57
N PRO A 121 20.90 7.31 -7.76
CA PRO A 121 21.35 7.86 -9.00
C PRO A 121 20.79 9.27 -9.02
N VAL A 122 21.68 10.26 -8.95
CA VAL A 122 21.37 11.70 -8.96
C VAL A 122 20.37 12.07 -10.07
N GLU A 123 20.30 11.25 -11.12
CA GLU A 123 19.46 11.40 -12.31
C GLU A 123 17.98 10.98 -12.14
N ILE A 124 17.63 9.99 -11.31
CA ILE A 124 16.23 9.51 -11.18
C ILE A 124 15.84 9.36 -9.68
N PRO A 125 15.26 10.41 -9.07
CA PRO A 125 14.83 10.37 -7.68
C PRO A 125 13.87 9.21 -7.41
N TYR A 126 14.15 8.42 -6.36
CA TYR A 126 13.33 7.26 -5.98
C TYR A 126 13.17 6.24 -7.12
N GLY A 127 14.19 6.13 -7.98
CA GLY A 127 14.23 5.25 -9.15
C GLY A 127 15.22 4.09 -9.02
N CYS A 128 15.71 3.80 -7.81
CA CYS A 128 16.73 2.78 -7.58
C CYS A 128 16.21 1.57 -6.78
N SER A 129 16.80 0.41 -7.05
CA SER A 129 16.59 -0.77 -6.20
C SER A 129 17.35 -0.66 -4.89
N VAL A 130 16.84 -1.29 -3.84
CA VAL A 130 17.47 -1.35 -2.52
C VAL A 130 17.55 -2.78 -2.02
N ARG A 131 18.47 -3.07 -1.09
CA ARG A 131 18.48 -4.37 -0.43
C ARG A 131 17.20 -4.55 0.37
N LEU A 132 16.67 -5.78 0.40
CA LEU A 132 15.51 -6.14 1.22
C LEU A 132 15.77 -5.84 2.70
N ALA A 133 16.99 -6.10 3.18
CA ALA A 133 17.39 -5.79 4.55
C ALA A 133 17.27 -4.29 4.87
N ASP A 134 17.66 -3.41 3.95
CA ASP A 134 17.59 -1.95 4.14
C ASP A 134 16.13 -1.46 4.11
N PHE A 135 15.29 -2.05 3.25
CA PHE A 135 13.85 -1.83 3.25
C PHE A 135 13.19 -2.26 4.58
N LEU A 136 13.52 -3.45 5.08
CA LEU A 136 13.00 -3.95 6.36
C LEU A 136 13.51 -3.11 7.54
N ASN A 137 14.75 -2.66 7.51
CA ASN A 137 15.28 -1.72 8.49
C ASN A 137 14.50 -0.39 8.45
N ALA A 138 14.26 0.16 7.27
CA ALA A 138 13.48 1.38 7.12
C ALA A 138 12.06 1.22 7.69
N LEU A 139 11.41 0.08 7.41
CA LEU A 139 10.06 -0.25 7.86
C LEU A 139 9.97 -0.45 9.38
N THR A 140 10.93 -1.17 9.97
CA THR A 140 10.85 -1.66 11.36
C THR A 140 11.71 -0.90 12.36
N GLY A 141 12.75 -0.21 11.88
CA GLY A 141 13.80 0.40 12.70
C GLY A 141 14.84 -0.59 13.22
N ARG A 142 14.79 -1.87 12.81
CA ARG A 142 15.66 -2.95 13.28
C ARG A 142 16.76 -3.28 12.29
N SER A 143 17.96 -3.52 12.77
CA SER A 143 19.09 -4.01 11.97
C SER A 143 18.87 -5.44 11.47
N GLU A 144 19.67 -5.88 10.50
CA GLU A 144 19.57 -7.23 9.89
C GLU A 144 19.60 -8.37 10.93
N ASP A 145 20.38 -8.21 12.00
CA ASP A 145 20.55 -9.20 13.06
C ASP A 145 19.38 -9.21 14.06
N GLU A 146 18.68 -8.09 14.21
CA GLU A 146 17.52 -7.92 15.11
C GLU A 146 16.18 -8.31 14.46
N LEU A 147 16.18 -8.58 13.15
CA LEU A 147 14.97 -8.97 12.42
C LEU A 147 14.56 -10.41 12.80
N GLU A 148 13.43 -10.54 13.48
CA GLU A 148 12.78 -11.82 13.72
C GLU A 148 11.88 -12.19 12.53
N LEU A 149 12.34 -13.09 11.65
CA LEU A 149 11.67 -13.44 10.39
C LEU A 149 10.93 -14.79 10.41
N GLY A 150 10.58 -15.28 11.60
CA GLY A 150 9.92 -16.59 11.76
C GLY A 150 10.87 -17.69 12.16
N LYS A 151 10.45 -18.51 13.14
CA LYS A 151 11.27 -19.59 13.71
C LYS A 151 11.47 -20.77 12.75
N SER A 152 10.56 -20.96 11.80
CA SER A 152 10.62 -22.05 10.82
C SER A 152 11.49 -21.72 9.60
N LEU A 153 11.83 -20.44 9.37
CA LEU A 153 12.69 -20.05 8.26
C LEU A 153 14.10 -20.64 8.42
N SER A 154 14.54 -21.44 7.45
CA SER A 154 15.86 -22.05 7.53
C SER A 154 16.99 -21.00 7.50
N PRO A 155 18.13 -21.23 8.18
CA PRO A 155 19.27 -20.29 8.15
C PRO A 155 19.77 -19.98 6.73
N LYS A 156 19.74 -20.98 5.83
CA LYS A 156 20.09 -20.81 4.41
C LYS A 156 19.13 -19.85 3.71
N HIS A 157 17.82 -20.01 3.94
CA HIS A 157 16.80 -19.14 3.34
C HIS A 157 16.84 -17.72 3.90
N ARG A 158 17.04 -17.57 5.22
CA ARG A 158 17.25 -16.27 5.86
C ARG A 158 18.43 -15.53 5.23
N THR A 159 19.57 -16.20 5.14
CA THR A 159 20.80 -15.63 4.55
C THR A 159 20.56 -15.22 3.10
N ASN A 160 19.91 -16.07 2.32
CA ASN A 160 19.61 -15.78 0.92
C ASN A 160 18.70 -14.54 0.76
N LEU A 161 17.65 -14.42 1.58
CA LEU A 161 16.76 -13.24 1.55
C LEU A 161 17.49 -11.95 1.94
N LEU A 162 18.25 -11.96 3.04
CA LEU A 162 18.85 -10.74 3.59
C LEU A 162 20.11 -10.29 2.86
N LYS A 163 20.92 -11.23 2.36
CA LYS A 163 22.15 -10.91 1.61
C LYS A 163 21.89 -10.66 0.14
N ASN A 164 21.03 -11.46 -0.51
CA ASN A 164 20.82 -11.38 -1.96
C ASN A 164 19.51 -10.68 -2.35
N GLY A 165 18.56 -10.51 -1.43
CA GLY A 165 17.27 -9.91 -1.74
C GLY A 165 17.39 -8.43 -2.10
N MET A 166 16.90 -8.09 -3.29
CA MET A 166 16.74 -6.75 -3.79
C MET A 166 15.25 -6.49 -4.05
N VAL A 167 14.81 -5.28 -3.76
CA VAL A 167 13.43 -4.84 -3.99
C VAL A 167 13.42 -3.50 -4.72
N PHE A 168 12.42 -3.31 -5.57
CA PHE A 168 12.22 -2.05 -6.26
C PHE A 168 10.77 -1.86 -6.66
N TRP A 169 10.21 -0.73 -6.25
CA TRP A 169 9.03 -0.13 -6.87
C TRP A 169 8.98 1.35 -6.50
N ASN A 170 8.29 2.16 -7.30
CA ASN A 170 7.94 3.53 -6.95
C ASN A 170 6.44 3.80 -7.06
N HIS A 171 5.64 2.84 -7.53
CA HIS A 171 4.18 2.96 -7.54
C HIS A 171 3.48 1.61 -7.37
N PHE A 172 2.19 1.68 -7.04
CA PHE A 172 1.27 0.55 -6.99
C PHE A 172 0.32 0.55 -8.17
N ILE A 173 -0.01 -0.64 -8.66
CA ILE A 173 -1.06 -0.84 -9.67
C ILE A 173 -1.97 -1.98 -9.25
N GLN A 174 -3.28 -1.84 -9.46
CA GLN A 174 -4.22 -2.92 -9.26
C GLN A 174 -4.22 -3.89 -10.44
N ILE A 175 -4.14 -5.18 -10.13
CA ILE A 175 -4.23 -6.27 -11.11
C ILE A 175 -5.54 -7.04 -10.95
N SER A 176 -6.01 -7.64 -12.04
CA SER A 176 -7.23 -8.48 -12.09
C SER A 176 -6.95 -9.98 -12.06
N TYR A 177 -5.67 -10.36 -11.94
CA TYR A 177 -5.19 -11.73 -11.97
C TYR A 177 -4.22 -12.01 -10.81
N THR A 178 -3.90 -13.29 -10.60
CA THR A 178 -2.87 -13.71 -9.63
C THR A 178 -1.56 -13.92 -10.40
N PRO A 179 -0.46 -13.25 -10.03
CA PRO A 179 0.74 -13.25 -10.87
C PRO A 179 1.55 -14.55 -10.75
N ASN A 180 2.23 -14.91 -11.84
CA ASN A 180 3.31 -15.89 -11.87
C ASN A 180 4.71 -15.22 -11.81
N SER A 181 5.78 -16.01 -11.74
CA SER A 181 7.17 -15.53 -11.67
C SER A 181 7.57 -14.63 -12.84
N ARG A 182 7.18 -14.95 -14.07
CA ARG A 182 7.42 -14.09 -15.24
C ARG A 182 6.73 -12.73 -15.11
N GLN A 183 5.51 -12.70 -14.59
CA GLN A 183 4.79 -11.45 -14.35
C GLN A 183 5.41 -10.64 -13.20
N LEU A 184 5.87 -11.30 -12.12
CA LEU A 184 6.63 -10.66 -11.05
C LEU A 184 7.94 -10.04 -11.57
N LEU A 185 8.64 -10.72 -12.48
CA LEU A 185 9.81 -10.19 -13.18
C LEU A 185 9.46 -8.92 -13.98
N ASN A 186 8.34 -8.95 -14.72
CA ASN A 186 7.87 -7.77 -15.45
C ASN A 186 7.50 -6.61 -14.52
N PHE A 187 6.96 -6.89 -13.34
CA PHE A 187 6.67 -5.84 -12.35
C PHE A 187 7.94 -5.14 -11.88
N LEU A 188 9.02 -5.90 -11.66
CA LEU A 188 10.33 -5.36 -11.32
C LEU A 188 10.88 -4.46 -12.43
N TYR A 189 10.81 -4.88 -13.69
CA TYR A 189 11.23 -4.06 -14.84
C TYR A 189 10.46 -2.74 -14.95
N ARG A 190 9.19 -2.73 -14.53
CA ARG A 190 8.34 -1.52 -14.55
C ARG A 190 8.44 -0.69 -13.26
N GLY A 191 9.13 -1.18 -12.24
CA GLY A 191 9.21 -0.54 -10.93
C GLY A 191 7.87 -0.44 -10.21
N LEU A 192 7.04 -1.48 -10.27
CA LEU A 192 5.71 -1.48 -9.64
C LEU A 192 5.54 -2.59 -8.59
N ALA A 193 4.88 -2.23 -7.50
CA ALA A 193 4.19 -3.17 -6.61
C ALA A 193 2.72 -3.26 -7.06
N VAL A 194 1.99 -4.27 -6.57
CA VAL A 194 0.60 -4.49 -6.99
C VAL A 194 -0.37 -4.56 -5.82
N GLN A 195 -1.56 -4.01 -6.03
CA GLN A 195 -2.77 -4.36 -5.30
C GLN A 195 -3.42 -5.54 -6.03
N CYS A 196 -3.69 -6.62 -5.30
CA CYS A 196 -4.31 -7.82 -5.85
C CYS A 196 -5.75 -7.58 -6.27
N LYS A 197 -6.29 -8.52 -7.06
CA LYS A 197 -7.71 -8.54 -7.42
C LYS A 197 -8.60 -8.71 -6.18
N PRO A 198 -9.85 -8.23 -6.22
CA PRO A 198 -10.83 -8.53 -5.17
C PRO A 198 -10.93 -10.03 -4.91
N LEU A 199 -11.11 -10.41 -3.64
CA LEU A 199 -11.20 -11.81 -3.20
C LEU A 199 -9.94 -12.66 -3.50
N GLN A 200 -8.79 -12.03 -3.76
CA GLN A 200 -7.51 -12.72 -3.77
C GLN A 200 -7.31 -13.45 -2.44
N LYS A 201 -6.92 -14.72 -2.51
CA LYS A 201 -6.63 -15.50 -1.31
C LYS A 201 -5.32 -15.04 -0.70
N GLY A 202 -5.33 -14.81 0.61
CA GLY A 202 -4.15 -14.66 1.45
C GLY A 202 -3.45 -13.29 1.40
N PHE A 203 -3.39 -12.62 0.24
CA PHE A 203 -2.63 -11.38 0.10
C PHE A 203 -3.44 -10.29 -0.59
N ASP A 204 -3.42 -9.10 0.00
CA ASP A 204 -4.02 -7.89 -0.58
C ASP A 204 -3.03 -7.19 -1.51
N GLN A 205 -1.72 -7.25 -1.22
CA GLN A 205 -0.67 -6.64 -2.04
C GLN A 205 0.51 -7.58 -2.25
N LEU A 206 1.23 -7.38 -3.36
CA LEU A 206 2.46 -8.09 -3.68
C LEU A 206 3.54 -7.12 -4.16
N PHE A 207 4.80 -7.39 -3.83
CA PHE A 207 5.93 -6.79 -4.52
C PHE A 207 7.02 -7.83 -4.76
N THR A 208 7.76 -7.64 -5.85
CA THR A 208 8.79 -8.58 -6.29
C THR A 208 10.04 -8.45 -5.42
N ILE A 209 10.61 -9.59 -5.05
CA ILE A 209 11.96 -9.69 -4.50
C ILE A 209 12.81 -10.41 -5.54
N TYR A 210 13.91 -9.79 -5.96
CA TYR A 210 14.92 -10.41 -6.82
C TYR A 210 16.10 -10.86 -5.97
N LEU A 211 16.48 -12.13 -6.09
CA LEU A 211 17.62 -12.72 -5.39
C LEU A 211 18.87 -12.56 -6.27
N LYS A 212 19.63 -11.49 -6.05
CA LYS A 212 20.86 -11.13 -6.77
C LYS A 212 22.00 -12.08 -6.42
N ARG A 213 21.93 -13.32 -6.93
CA ARG A 213 22.96 -14.37 -6.78
C ARG A 213 24.05 -14.26 -7.84
N ASP A 214 23.68 -13.67 -8.98
CA ASP A 214 24.52 -13.42 -10.14
C ASP A 214 24.19 -12.03 -10.72
N ASN A 215 24.81 -11.66 -11.84
CA ASN A 215 24.59 -10.39 -12.52
C ASN A 215 23.45 -10.43 -13.55
N THR A 216 22.71 -11.54 -13.65
CA THR A 216 21.67 -11.74 -14.64
C THR A 216 20.28 -11.70 -14.02
N LEU A 217 19.41 -10.87 -14.59
CA LEU A 217 18.02 -10.76 -14.16
C LEU A 217 17.22 -11.94 -14.73
N ASP A 218 17.23 -13.06 -14.02
CA ASP A 218 16.57 -14.32 -14.42
C ASP A 218 15.30 -14.61 -13.61
N GLU A 219 14.30 -15.23 -14.26
CA GLU A 219 13.04 -15.64 -13.63
C GLU A 219 13.25 -16.61 -12.45
N GLN A 220 14.30 -17.46 -12.50
CA GLN A 220 14.65 -18.41 -11.44
C GLN A 220 15.08 -17.71 -10.14
N ASN A 221 15.51 -16.47 -10.22
CA ASN A 221 15.91 -15.65 -9.09
C ASN A 221 14.77 -14.77 -8.55
N ILE A 222 13.56 -14.92 -9.09
CA ILE A 222 12.37 -14.18 -8.65
C ILE A 222 11.67 -14.88 -7.50
N THR A 223 11.27 -14.08 -6.52
CA THR A 223 10.35 -14.42 -5.44
C THR A 223 9.52 -13.17 -5.10
N PHE A 224 8.75 -13.19 -4.02
CA PHE A 224 7.83 -12.11 -3.69
C PHE A 224 7.76 -11.83 -2.20
N CYS A 225 7.23 -10.66 -1.88
CA CYS A 225 6.62 -10.37 -0.60
C CYS A 225 5.11 -10.30 -0.75
N GLY A 226 4.38 -11.06 0.07
CA GLY A 226 2.94 -10.95 0.22
C GLY A 226 2.56 -10.09 1.41
N VAL A 227 1.62 -9.17 1.23
CA VAL A 227 1.13 -8.31 2.31
C VAL A 227 -0.35 -8.59 2.53
N GLN A 228 -0.72 -8.90 3.78
CA GLN A 228 -2.10 -8.96 4.22
C GLN A 228 -2.35 -7.82 5.20
N VAL A 229 -3.40 -7.07 4.95
CA VAL A 229 -3.84 -5.93 5.75
C VAL A 229 -5.13 -6.28 6.47
N LYS A 230 -5.23 -5.89 7.73
CA LYS A 230 -6.48 -5.93 8.51
C LYS A 230 -6.72 -4.58 9.17
N ASN A 231 -7.84 -3.95 8.78
CA ASN A 231 -8.36 -2.73 9.39
C ASN A 231 -9.50 -3.04 10.38
N THR A 232 -9.26 -3.96 11.31
CA THR A 232 -10.24 -4.40 12.32
C THR A 232 -9.62 -4.40 13.72
N THR A 233 -10.45 -4.23 14.75
CA THR A 233 -10.01 -4.31 16.15
C THR A 233 -9.84 -5.75 16.63
N THR A 234 -10.38 -6.72 15.89
CA THR A 234 -10.24 -8.14 16.16
C THR A 234 -8.80 -8.58 15.92
N LYS A 235 -8.17 -9.17 16.94
CA LYS A 235 -6.86 -9.79 16.78
C LYS A 235 -7.01 -11.02 15.85
N PRO A 236 -6.16 -11.13 14.81
CA PRO A 236 -6.16 -12.31 13.95
C PRO A 236 -5.77 -13.56 14.75
N ASN A 237 -6.32 -14.71 14.35
CA ASN A 237 -5.93 -15.99 14.92
C ASN A 237 -4.82 -16.60 14.06
N PHE A 238 -3.57 -16.19 14.31
CA PHE A 238 -2.40 -16.63 13.56
C PHE A 238 -2.29 -18.17 13.48
N ALA A 239 -2.62 -18.89 14.56
CA ALA A 239 -2.58 -20.36 14.56
C ALA A 239 -3.51 -21.02 13.51
N GLN A 240 -4.62 -20.36 13.16
CA GLN A 240 -5.56 -20.85 12.14
C GLN A 240 -5.34 -20.21 10.77
N ASP A 241 -4.95 -18.93 10.74
CA ASP A 241 -4.85 -18.14 9.52
C ASP A 241 -3.50 -18.25 8.79
N ASP A 242 -2.41 -18.65 9.48
CA ASP A 242 -1.07 -18.75 8.89
C ASP A 242 -1.02 -19.68 7.65
N ARG A 243 -1.89 -20.70 7.61
CA ARG A 243 -1.99 -21.64 6.47
C ARG A 243 -2.44 -20.97 5.17
N LYS A 244 -3.04 -19.78 5.24
CA LYS A 244 -3.54 -19.04 4.07
C LYS A 244 -2.45 -18.20 3.41
N TRP A 245 -1.36 -17.91 4.13
CA TRP A 245 -0.32 -16.99 3.68
C TRP A 245 0.91 -17.72 3.13
N THR A 246 0.68 -18.59 2.16
CA THR A 246 1.72 -19.31 1.44
C THR A 246 1.58 -19.05 -0.06
N ASP A 247 2.64 -19.29 -0.81
CA ASP A 247 2.61 -19.26 -2.29
C ASP A 247 1.55 -20.22 -2.85
N VAL A 248 1.45 -21.43 -2.30
CA VAL A 248 0.44 -22.43 -2.70
C VAL A 248 -0.98 -21.97 -2.39
N SER A 249 -1.27 -21.54 -1.15
CA SER A 249 -2.64 -21.16 -0.74
C SER A 249 -3.14 -19.89 -1.42
N SER A 250 -2.22 -19.00 -1.81
CA SER A 250 -2.51 -17.75 -2.52
C SER A 250 -2.52 -17.92 -4.05
N ASP A 251 -2.20 -19.11 -4.56
CA ASP A 251 -2.03 -19.38 -6.00
C ASP A 251 -0.94 -18.51 -6.68
N VAL A 252 -0.03 -17.90 -5.91
CA VAL A 252 1.11 -17.13 -6.44
C VAL A 252 2.20 -18.12 -6.86
N LYS A 253 2.43 -18.23 -8.17
CA LYS A 253 3.33 -19.25 -8.73
C LYS A 253 4.73 -18.69 -8.90
N ILE A 254 5.69 -19.22 -8.16
CA ILE A 254 7.11 -18.97 -8.38
C ILE A 254 7.78 -20.19 -9.04
N LEU A 255 8.70 -19.95 -9.97
CA LEU A 255 9.35 -21.01 -10.75
C LEU A 255 10.20 -21.94 -9.89
N MET A 256 10.96 -21.34 -8.97
CA MET A 256 11.84 -22.06 -8.06
C MET A 256 11.26 -22.02 -6.65
N ALA A 257 11.62 -23.00 -5.82
CA ALA A 257 11.30 -23.03 -4.39
C ALA A 257 12.13 -22.00 -3.59
N ASN A 258 12.16 -20.75 -4.06
CA ASN A 258 12.83 -19.64 -3.42
C ASN A 258 12.14 -19.28 -2.10
N PRO A 259 12.89 -18.72 -1.13
CA PRO A 259 12.29 -18.13 0.05
C PRO A 259 11.49 -16.88 -0.31
N TYR A 260 10.41 -16.62 0.42
CA TYR A 260 9.52 -15.48 0.21
C TYR A 260 9.20 -14.81 1.55
N LEU A 261 8.68 -13.59 1.49
CA LEU A 261 8.35 -12.79 2.66
C LEU A 261 6.85 -12.61 2.80
N VAL A 262 6.35 -12.61 4.03
CA VAL A 262 4.97 -12.23 4.36
C VAL A 262 4.97 -11.10 5.38
N LEU A 263 4.29 -10.01 5.06
CA LEU A 263 4.02 -8.92 5.98
C LEU A 263 2.56 -8.92 6.37
N PHE A 264 2.28 -9.03 7.66
CA PHE A 264 0.92 -8.91 8.18
C PHE A 264 0.75 -7.56 8.87
N MET A 265 -0.14 -6.72 8.36
CA MET A 265 -0.37 -5.36 8.85
C MET A 265 -1.73 -5.25 9.53
N SER A 266 -1.74 -5.29 10.86
CA SER A 266 -2.95 -5.09 11.66
C SER A 266 -3.05 -3.65 12.15
N LEU A 267 -3.81 -2.82 11.45
CA LEU A 267 -3.76 -1.36 11.62
C LEU A 267 -4.46 -0.85 12.90
N LYS A 268 -5.40 -1.61 13.48
CA LYS A 268 -6.20 -1.19 14.66
C LYS A 268 -5.92 -1.98 15.94
N THR A 269 -5.04 -2.97 15.89
CA THR A 269 -4.74 -3.79 17.08
C THR A 269 -3.48 -3.28 17.78
N LYS A 270 -3.32 -3.67 19.05
CA LYS A 270 -2.13 -3.41 19.87
C LYS A 270 -1.36 -4.71 20.08
N GLY A 271 -0.03 -4.64 19.97
CA GLY A 271 0.90 -5.75 20.17
C GLY A 271 2.30 -5.36 19.72
N ASP A 272 3.28 -6.20 20.05
CA ASP A 272 4.65 -6.03 19.56
C ASP A 272 4.82 -6.64 18.18
N VAL A 273 5.80 -6.13 17.43
CA VAL A 273 6.21 -6.73 16.16
C VAL A 273 6.77 -8.12 16.44
N ALA A 274 6.09 -9.14 15.94
CA ALA A 274 6.47 -10.54 16.11
C ALA A 274 6.40 -11.27 14.76
N PRO A 275 7.15 -12.36 14.56
CA PRO A 275 6.97 -13.18 13.37
C PRO A 275 5.75 -14.09 13.49
N LEU A 276 5.29 -14.58 12.35
CA LEU A 276 4.36 -15.70 12.30
C LEU A 276 5.09 -17.01 12.68
N LEU A 277 4.32 -18.08 12.92
CA LEU A 277 4.85 -19.43 13.08
C LEU A 277 4.51 -20.26 11.85
N PRO A 278 5.05 -19.92 10.65
CA PRO A 278 4.57 -20.53 9.43
C PRO A 278 4.99 -22.00 9.34
N PRO A 279 4.17 -22.85 8.70
CA PRO A 279 4.52 -24.25 8.47
C PRO A 279 5.60 -24.43 7.39
N ASP A 280 5.91 -23.40 6.59
CA ASP A 280 6.84 -23.46 5.46
C ASP A 280 8.23 -22.91 5.84
N ALA A 281 9.26 -23.74 5.69
CA ALA A 281 10.65 -23.36 6.00
C ALA A 281 11.28 -22.34 5.03
N ARG A 282 10.56 -21.97 3.96
CA ARG A 282 10.90 -20.90 3.01
C ARG A 282 10.30 -19.55 3.38
N GLN A 283 9.29 -19.54 4.25
CA GLN A 283 8.51 -18.35 4.55
C GLN A 283 9.17 -17.53 5.64
N ALA A 284 9.66 -16.35 5.26
CA ALA A 284 9.94 -15.27 6.19
C ALA A 284 8.65 -14.54 6.55
N SER A 285 8.51 -14.05 7.77
CA SER A 285 7.31 -13.30 8.16
C SER A 285 7.56 -12.22 9.20
N GLN A 286 6.72 -11.18 9.16
CA GLN A 286 6.68 -10.13 10.17
C GLN A 286 5.26 -9.59 10.35
N VAL A 287 4.84 -9.43 11.60
CA VAL A 287 3.52 -8.91 12.00
C VAL A 287 3.68 -7.52 12.58
N PHE A 288 2.81 -6.61 12.18
CA PHE A 288 2.74 -5.24 12.67
C PHE A 288 1.39 -4.96 13.31
N HIS A 289 1.42 -4.22 14.41
CA HIS A 289 0.24 -3.82 15.17
C HIS A 289 0.21 -2.30 15.35
N GLY A 290 -0.86 -1.67 14.87
CA GLY A 290 -1.02 -0.22 14.90
C GLY A 290 0.06 0.52 14.09
N PHE A 291 0.06 1.84 14.14
CA PHE A 291 1.03 2.65 13.39
C PHE A 291 2.37 2.83 14.11
N LYS A 292 2.41 2.67 15.44
CA LYS A 292 3.64 2.77 16.25
C LYS A 292 4.68 1.71 15.88
N GLY A 293 4.27 0.60 15.26
CA GLY A 293 5.18 -0.45 14.80
C GLY A 293 6.00 -0.10 13.56
N TYR A 294 5.75 1.05 12.91
CA TYR A 294 6.43 1.43 11.66
C TYR A 294 7.41 2.58 11.88
N ALA A 295 8.71 2.29 11.89
CA ALA A 295 9.76 3.30 12.02
C ALA A 295 9.93 4.19 10.77
N CYS A 296 9.27 3.84 9.67
CA CYS A 296 9.33 4.60 8.41
C CYS A 296 8.43 5.83 8.39
N LEU A 297 7.47 5.94 9.30
CA LEU A 297 6.49 7.01 9.28
C LEU A 297 7.10 8.32 9.83
N PRO A 298 7.09 9.41 9.04
CA PRO A 298 7.40 10.73 9.56
C PRO A 298 6.42 11.14 10.66
N GLU A 299 6.87 12.03 11.54
CA GLU A 299 6.01 12.70 12.53
C GLU A 299 4.74 13.29 11.88
N GLY A 300 3.58 13.09 12.50
CA GLY A 300 2.28 13.58 12.01
C GLY A 300 1.61 12.68 10.97
N VAL A 301 2.36 11.80 10.30
CA VAL A 301 1.81 10.90 9.26
C VAL A 301 1.03 9.76 9.89
N ALA A 302 1.47 9.23 11.04
CA ALA A 302 0.77 8.17 11.76
C ALA A 302 -0.63 8.65 12.18
N GLU A 303 -0.73 9.84 12.74
CA GLU A 303 -2.00 10.47 13.16
C GLU A 303 -2.93 10.69 11.96
N ALA A 304 -2.41 11.20 10.83
CA ALA A 304 -3.19 11.38 9.62
C ALA A 304 -3.73 10.05 9.05
N LEU A 305 -2.93 8.97 9.12
CA LEU A 305 -3.37 7.64 8.71
C LEU A 305 -4.39 7.03 9.69
N GLU A 306 -4.23 7.27 11.01
CA GLU A 306 -5.20 6.86 12.02
C GLU A 306 -6.58 7.47 11.78
N GLU A 307 -6.64 8.77 11.46
CA GLU A 307 -7.87 9.44 11.04
C GLU A 307 -8.45 8.81 9.76
N MET A 308 -7.59 8.54 8.77
CA MET A 308 -8.02 7.98 7.49
C MET A 308 -8.64 6.58 7.64
N ILE A 309 -8.05 5.68 8.43
CA ILE A 309 -8.57 4.30 8.57
C ILE A 309 -9.83 4.19 9.45
N GLN A 310 -10.16 5.27 10.16
CA GLN A 310 -11.40 5.40 10.95
C GLN A 310 -12.54 6.01 10.13
N VAL A 311 -12.28 6.39 8.88
CA VAL A 311 -13.29 6.99 8.02
C VAL A 311 -14.51 6.09 7.86
N GLU A 312 -15.69 6.69 8.05
CA GLU A 312 -16.97 6.08 7.75
C GLU A 312 -17.67 6.92 6.67
N PRO A 313 -18.45 6.29 5.76
CA PRO A 313 -19.21 7.03 4.78
C PRO A 313 -20.17 8.00 5.48
N ASP A 314 -20.14 9.30 5.15
CA ASP A 314 -21.14 10.25 5.64
C ASP A 314 -22.29 10.33 4.65
N LEU A 315 -23.33 9.51 4.85
CA LEU A 315 -24.50 9.48 3.97
C LEU A 315 -25.24 10.82 3.94
N ARG A 316 -25.16 11.66 4.99
CA ARG A 316 -25.80 12.98 4.98
C ARG A 316 -25.12 13.91 3.97
N SER A 317 -23.81 13.77 3.81
CA SER A 317 -23.04 14.59 2.86
C SER A 317 -23.41 14.32 1.40
N LEU A 318 -24.06 13.19 1.12
CA LEU A 318 -24.60 12.84 -0.20
C LEU A 318 -25.92 13.56 -0.51
N HIS A 319 -26.59 14.13 0.50
CA HIS A 319 -27.85 14.84 0.34
C HIS A 319 -27.64 16.36 0.41
N GLN A 320 -28.05 17.06 -0.66
CA GLN A 320 -28.03 18.52 -0.72
C GLN A 320 -29.26 19.14 -0.03
N ASP A 321 -30.35 18.38 0.06
CA ASP A 321 -31.62 18.78 0.63
C ASP A 321 -31.81 18.30 2.08
N GLN A 322 -32.58 19.07 2.84
CA GLN A 322 -32.84 18.80 4.25
C GLN A 322 -33.62 17.50 4.50
N PRO A 323 -34.67 17.14 3.72
CA PRO A 323 -35.35 15.85 3.85
C PRO A 323 -34.43 14.64 3.67
N GLY A 324 -33.52 14.66 2.69
CA GLY A 324 -32.54 13.59 2.50
C GLY A 324 -31.57 13.44 3.67
N ARG A 325 -31.12 14.55 4.26
CA ARG A 325 -30.28 14.54 5.46
C ARG A 325 -31.01 14.01 6.69
N GLU A 326 -32.27 14.41 6.87
CA GLU A 326 -33.15 13.93 7.95
C GLU A 326 -33.44 12.43 7.80
N TYR A 327 -33.70 11.96 6.58
CA TYR A 327 -33.85 10.53 6.28
C TYR A 327 -32.59 9.74 6.65
N ALA A 328 -31.40 10.21 6.25
CA ALA A 328 -30.12 9.58 6.60
C ALA A 328 -29.93 9.48 8.13
N HIS A 329 -30.39 10.49 8.87
CA HIS A 329 -30.40 10.49 10.34
C HIS A 329 -31.40 9.48 10.92
N THR A 330 -32.58 9.34 10.33
CA THR A 330 -33.60 8.38 10.76
C THR A 330 -33.17 6.93 10.54
N VAL A 331 -32.50 6.62 9.43
CA VAL A 331 -32.11 5.24 9.09
C VAL A 331 -30.80 4.79 9.74
N ASN A 332 -29.92 5.72 10.15
CA ASN A 332 -28.68 5.43 10.88
C ASN A 332 -28.55 6.30 12.15
N PRO A 333 -29.49 6.21 13.10
CA PRO A 333 -29.53 7.11 14.26
C PRO A 333 -28.27 6.98 15.12
N LEU A 334 -27.75 5.76 15.30
CA LEU A 334 -26.55 5.49 16.10
C LEU A 334 -25.25 6.09 15.53
N VAL A 335 -25.23 6.43 14.24
CA VAL A 335 -24.05 7.04 13.58
C VAL A 335 -24.07 8.57 13.73
N TYR A 336 -25.26 9.17 13.82
CA TYR A 336 -25.43 10.63 13.78
C TYR A 336 -25.89 11.25 15.10
N THR A 337 -26.16 10.44 16.13
CA THR A 337 -26.41 10.89 17.51
C THR A 337 -25.10 11.26 18.22
N GLY A 338 -24.51 12.40 17.88
CA GLY A 338 -23.52 13.12 18.69
C GLY A 338 -24.13 14.40 19.27
N PRO A 339 -23.63 14.95 20.40
CA PRO A 339 -24.25 16.09 21.05
C PRO A 339 -24.20 17.31 20.13
N GLN A 340 -25.36 17.93 19.91
CA GLN A 340 -25.51 19.17 19.16
C GLN A 340 -24.72 20.29 19.88
N SER A 341 -23.81 20.94 19.15
CA SER A 341 -23.22 22.24 19.54
C SER A 341 -23.83 23.35 18.70
#